data_AF-A0A7H1AD60-F1
#
_entry.id   AF-A0A7H1AD60-F1
#
_cell.length_a   1.000
_cell.length_b   1.000
_cell.length_c   1.000
_cell.angle_alpha   90.00
_cell.angle_beta   90.00
_cell.angle_gamma   90.00
#
_symmetry.space_group_name_H-M   'P 1'
#
loop_
_entity.id
_entity.type
_entity.pdbx_description
1 polymer ?
#
loop_
_entity_poly.entity_id
_entity_poly.type
_entity_poly.pdbx_seq_one_letter_code
_entity_poly.pdbx_strand_id
1 'polypeptide(L)'
;MIKKKKKKSYTEVYALGQYISMSAHKARRVIDQIRGRSYEEALMILELMPYRGCYPIFKLVYSAAANASHNKGFKETNLVISKAEVNQGNTVKKLKPRARGRSYPLKRSTCHITIVLEDISVYQQYKEYLMYLKKPGCSNGNINLTCYDTYTYSSGGLWDKK
;
A
#
# COMPACT_ATOMS: atom_id res chain seq x y z
N MET A 1 -14.95 -20.10 11.34
CA MET A 1 -14.52 -19.01 10.43
C MET A 1 -13.54 -18.09 11.15
N ILE A 2 -12.26 -18.13 10.80
CA ILE A 2 -11.25 -17.27 11.42
C ILE A 2 -11.39 -15.87 10.80
N LYS A 3 -11.94 -14.89 11.55
CA LYS A 3 -11.92 -13.48 11.16
C LYS A 3 -10.47 -13.00 11.29
N LYS A 4 -9.73 -12.90 10.19
CA LYS A 4 -8.42 -12.22 10.19
C LYS A 4 -8.64 -10.77 10.67
N LYS A 5 -8.14 -10.44 11.87
CA LYS A 5 -8.09 -9.05 12.35
C LYS A 5 -7.24 -8.25 11.35
N LYS A 6 -7.83 -7.27 10.67
CA LYS A 6 -7.06 -6.27 9.92
C LYS A 6 -6.26 -5.45 10.93
N LYS A 7 -4.94 -5.59 10.96
CA LYS A 7 -4.07 -4.61 11.63
C LYS A 7 -4.34 -3.25 10.95
N LYS A 8 -4.88 -2.27 11.68
CA LYS A 8 -4.84 -0.88 11.23
C LYS A 8 -3.41 -0.40 11.45
N SER A 9 -2.67 -0.20 10.37
CA SER A 9 -1.38 0.49 10.42
C SER A 9 -1.65 1.99 10.47
N TYR A 10 -1.28 2.62 11.57
CA TYR A 10 -1.46 4.06 11.79
C TYR A 10 -0.69 4.90 10.76
N THR A 11 0.31 4.31 10.10
CA THR A 11 1.20 4.98 9.14
C THR A 11 0.75 4.87 7.68
N GLU A 12 -0.19 3.98 7.33
CA GLU A 12 -0.58 3.72 5.94
C GLU A 12 -1.79 4.57 5.48
N VAL A 13 -1.67 5.25 4.34
CA VAL A 13 -2.77 5.95 3.66
C VAL A 13 -3.06 5.21 2.37
N TYR A 14 -4.33 5.06 2.00
CA TYR A 14 -4.69 4.36 0.77
C TYR A 14 -5.59 5.21 -0.12
N ALA A 15 -5.54 4.94 -1.42
CA ALA A 15 -6.47 5.43 -2.42
C ALA A 15 -7.00 4.27 -3.28
N LEU A 16 -8.28 4.33 -3.63
CA LEU A 16 -8.98 3.30 -4.39
C LEU A 16 -9.53 3.91 -5.68
N GLY A 17 -9.12 3.37 -6.83
CA GLY A 17 -9.72 3.64 -8.12
C GLY A 17 -10.59 2.47 -8.57
N GLN A 18 -11.91 2.64 -8.57
CA GLN A 18 -12.85 1.57 -8.92
C GLN A 18 -13.39 1.70 -10.35
N TYR A 19 -13.67 0.56 -10.98
CA TYR A 19 -14.30 0.46 -12.31
C TYR A 19 -13.56 1.22 -13.42
N ILE A 20 -12.23 1.26 -13.34
CA ILE A 20 -11.42 1.91 -14.37
C ILE A 20 -11.51 1.08 -15.65
N SER A 21 -11.89 1.71 -16.76
CA SER A 21 -12.07 1.06 -18.06
C SER A 21 -10.73 0.77 -18.75
N MET A 22 -10.00 -0.20 -18.19
CA MET A 22 -8.74 -0.71 -18.74
C MET A 22 -8.56 -2.18 -18.39
N SER A 23 -7.64 -2.84 -19.10
CA SER A 23 -7.26 -4.22 -18.78
C SER A 23 -6.33 -4.23 -17.56
N ALA A 24 -6.60 -5.13 -16.62
CA ALA A 24 -5.76 -5.32 -15.44
C ALA A 24 -4.30 -5.60 -15.80
N HIS A 25 -4.02 -6.39 -16.84
CA HIS A 25 -2.65 -6.67 -17.27
C HIS A 25 -1.90 -5.43 -17.77
N LYS A 26 -2.60 -4.52 -18.45
CA LYS A 26 -2.02 -3.26 -18.91
C LYS A 26 -1.72 -2.30 -17.75
N ALA A 27 -2.59 -2.29 -16.73
CA ALA A 27 -2.36 -1.52 -15.50
C ALA A 27 -1.18 -2.10 -14.69
N ARG A 28 -1.11 -3.43 -14.54
CA ARG A 28 -0.03 -4.11 -13.80
C ARG A 28 1.36 -3.76 -14.33
N ARG A 29 1.51 -3.71 -15.66
CA ARG A 29 2.78 -3.29 -16.29
C ARG A 29 3.31 -1.95 -15.76
N VAL A 30 2.42 -0.99 -15.49
CA VAL A 30 2.79 0.33 -14.96
C VAL A 30 2.96 0.26 -13.44
N ILE A 31 2.01 -0.39 -12.75
CA ILE A 31 2.00 -0.50 -11.29
C ILE A 31 3.25 -1.22 -10.75
N ASP A 32 3.73 -2.24 -11.46
CA ASP A 32 4.92 -2.99 -11.05
C ASP A 32 6.19 -2.13 -11.08
N GLN A 33 6.22 -1.03 -11.85
CA GLN A 33 7.37 -0.12 -11.93
C GLN A 33 7.41 0.89 -10.77
N ILE A 34 6.24 1.33 -10.30
CA ILE A 34 6.12 2.33 -9.23
C ILE A 34 6.10 1.71 -7.83
N ARG A 35 5.97 0.39 -7.72
CA ARG A 35 5.94 -0.31 -6.43
C ARG A 35 7.29 -0.12 -5.71
N GLY A 36 7.25 0.38 -4.46
CA GLY A 36 8.45 0.63 -3.65
C GLY A 36 9.20 1.92 -3.98
N ARG A 37 8.69 2.76 -4.90
CA ARG A 37 9.29 4.05 -5.25
C ARG A 37 8.79 5.17 -4.34
N SER A 38 9.56 6.25 -4.26
CA SER A 38 9.09 7.48 -3.62
C SER A 38 7.97 8.12 -4.44
N TYR A 39 7.16 8.95 -3.78
CA TYR A 39 6.07 9.67 -4.44
C TYR A 39 6.56 10.51 -5.64
N GLU A 40 7.64 11.28 -5.44
CA GLU A 40 8.23 12.13 -6.48
C GLU A 40 8.76 11.32 -7.67
N GLU A 41 9.50 10.24 -7.40
CA GLU A 41 9.97 9.33 -8.45
C GLU A 41 8.81 8.71 -9.24
N ALA A 42 7.76 8.29 -8.55
CA ALA A 42 6.60 7.69 -9.18
C ALA A 42 5.89 8.68 -10.13
N LEU A 43 5.77 9.95 -9.77
CA LEU A 43 5.19 10.97 -10.65
C LEU A 43 6.03 11.17 -11.92
N MET A 44 7.35 11.33 -11.77
CA MET A 44 8.26 11.49 -12.90
C MET A 44 8.18 10.30 -13.88
N ILE A 45 8.17 9.07 -13.33
CA ILE A 45 8.05 7.85 -14.12
C ILE A 45 6.70 7.82 -14.88
N LEU A 46 5.60 8.16 -14.21
CA LEU A 46 4.26 8.10 -14.79
C LEU A 46 4.06 9.15 -15.90
N GLU A 47 4.68 10.32 -15.80
CA GLU A 47 4.60 11.38 -16.81
C GLU A 47 5.36 11.02 -18.10
N LEU A 48 6.53 10.40 -17.97
CA LEU A 48 7.42 10.10 -19.10
C LEU A 48 7.09 8.78 -19.81
N MET A 49 6.36 7.88 -19.14
CA MET A 49 6.04 6.57 -19.72
C MET A 49 5.12 6.66 -20.95
N PRO A 50 5.36 5.87 -22.01
CA PRO A 50 4.58 5.91 -23.25
C PRO A 50 3.20 5.21 -23.14
N TYR A 51 2.78 4.79 -21.95
CA TYR A 51 1.58 4.00 -21.77
C TYR A 51 0.35 4.85 -21.46
N ARG A 52 -0.76 4.62 -22.17
CA ARG A 52 -2.07 5.26 -21.88
C ARG A 52 -2.58 4.98 -20.46
N GLY A 53 -2.13 3.88 -19.84
CA GLY A 53 -2.49 3.49 -18.48
C GLY A 53 -1.92 4.41 -17.39
N CYS A 54 -0.94 5.26 -17.71
CA CYS A 54 -0.30 6.14 -16.73
C CYS A 54 -1.24 7.23 -16.24
N TYR A 55 -2.02 7.86 -17.11
CA TYR A 55 -2.91 8.97 -16.74
C TYR A 55 -3.90 8.65 -15.59
N PRO A 56 -4.66 7.54 -15.60
CA PRO A 56 -5.52 7.21 -14.46
C PRO A 56 -4.74 6.87 -13.18
N ILE A 57 -3.56 6.26 -13.31
CA ILE A 57 -2.71 5.92 -12.16
C ILE A 57 -2.10 7.19 -11.55
N PHE A 58 -1.65 8.13 -12.37
CA PHE A 58 -1.14 9.43 -11.97
C PHE A 58 -2.15 10.17 -11.09
N LYS A 59 -3.41 10.26 -11.54
CA LYS A 59 -4.49 10.87 -10.75
C LYS A 59 -4.70 10.17 -9.40
N LEU A 60 -4.59 8.85 -9.36
CA LEU A 60 -4.73 8.08 -8.12
C LEU A 60 -3.58 8.32 -7.15
N VAL A 61 -2.34 8.36 -7.65
CA VAL A 61 -1.15 8.63 -6.84
C VAL A 61 -1.22 10.05 -6.26
N TYR A 62 -1.57 11.03 -7.09
CA TYR A 62 -1.79 12.42 -6.66
C TYR A 62 -2.89 12.51 -5.59
N SER A 63 -4.03 11.82 -5.80
CA SER A 63 -5.10 11.75 -4.80
C SER A 63 -4.68 11.07 -3.49
N ALA A 64 -3.82 10.05 -3.56
CA ALA A 64 -3.30 9.37 -2.38
C ALA A 64 -2.41 10.30 -1.54
N ALA A 65 -1.56 11.11 -2.17
CA ALA A 65 -0.74 12.10 -1.49
C ALA A 65 -1.59 13.21 -0.88
N ALA A 66 -2.59 13.72 -1.60
CA ALA A 66 -3.55 14.68 -1.06
C ALA A 66 -4.30 14.15 0.18
N ASN A 67 -4.68 12.86 0.16
CA ASN A 67 -5.28 12.22 1.34
C ASN A 67 -4.29 12.11 2.50
N ALA A 68 -3.00 11.90 2.22
CA ALA A 68 -1.97 11.80 3.24
C ALA A 68 -1.69 13.14 3.92
N SER A 69 -1.60 14.22 3.14
CA SER A 69 -1.41 15.57 3.66
C SER A 69 -2.63 16.05 4.43
N HIS A 70 -3.83 15.91 3.86
CA HIS A 70 -5.05 16.43 4.47
C HIS A 70 -5.48 15.63 5.72
N ASN A 71 -5.49 14.29 5.65
CA ASN A 71 -6.07 13.48 6.73
C ASN A 71 -5.06 13.08 7.81
N LYS A 72 -3.77 13.04 7.47
CA LYS A 72 -2.71 12.60 8.39
C LYS A 72 -1.59 13.63 8.61
N GLY A 73 -1.57 14.74 7.87
CA GLY A 73 -0.53 15.76 8.01
C GLY A 73 0.85 15.30 7.54
N PHE A 74 0.93 14.25 6.71
CA PHE A 74 2.21 13.76 6.20
C PHE A 74 2.78 14.69 5.13
N LYS A 75 4.11 14.81 5.11
CA LYS A 75 4.82 15.57 4.07
C LYS A 75 5.03 14.72 2.83
N GLU A 76 4.77 15.29 1.66
CA GLU A 76 4.85 14.57 0.37
C GLU A 76 6.24 13.98 0.09
N THR A 77 7.30 14.69 0.50
CA THR A 77 8.71 14.29 0.34
C THR A 77 9.05 12.96 1.01
N ASN A 78 8.30 12.58 2.04
CA ASN A 78 8.59 11.39 2.85
C ASN A 78 7.70 10.19 2.48
N LEU A 79 6.80 10.35 1.51
CA LEU A 79 5.85 9.33 1.11
C LEU A 79 6.50 8.31 0.15
N VAL A 80 6.31 7.03 0.46
CA VAL A 80 6.70 5.90 -0.39
C VAL A 80 5.50 5.02 -0.68
N ILE A 81 5.43 4.50 -1.90
CA ILE A 81 4.42 3.53 -2.30
C ILE A 81 4.77 2.17 -1.70
N SER A 82 4.09 1.77 -0.63
CA SER A 82 4.34 0.50 0.04
C SER A 82 3.66 -0.68 -0.66
N LYS A 83 2.41 -0.50 -1.06
CA LYS A 83 1.62 -1.52 -1.76
C LYS A 83 0.88 -0.90 -2.93
N ALA A 84 0.91 -1.59 -4.06
CA ALA A 84 0.17 -1.21 -5.24
C ALA A 84 -0.40 -2.47 -5.89
N GLU A 85 -1.73 -2.59 -5.85
CA GLU A 85 -2.47 -3.77 -6.26
C GLU A 85 -3.45 -3.43 -7.40
N VAL A 86 -3.60 -4.37 -8.33
CA VAL A 86 -4.55 -4.27 -9.44
C VAL A 86 -5.39 -5.53 -9.49
N ASN A 87 -6.66 -5.36 -9.13
CA ASN A 87 -7.67 -6.40 -9.17
C ASN A 87 -8.48 -6.30 -10.45
N GLN A 88 -8.88 -7.45 -10.97
CA GLN A 88 -9.77 -7.50 -12.12
C GLN A 88 -11.18 -7.11 -11.68
N GLY A 89 -11.80 -6.22 -12.44
CA GLY A 89 -13.17 -5.80 -12.22
C GLY A 89 -14.16 -6.51 -13.13
N ASN A 90 -15.39 -6.01 -13.12
CA ASN A 90 -16.47 -6.53 -13.94
C ASN A 90 -16.12 -6.41 -15.44
N THR A 91 -16.43 -7.47 -16.18
CA THR A 91 -16.18 -7.53 -17.62
C THR A 91 -17.50 -7.52 -18.37
N VAL A 92 -17.72 -6.46 -19.15
CA VAL A 92 -18.91 -6.33 -20.01
C VAL A 92 -18.70 -7.17 -21.27
N LYS A 93 -19.67 -8.02 -21.60
CA LYS A 93 -19.66 -8.87 -22.81
C LYS A 93 -20.54 -8.24 -23.88
N LYS A 94 -20.04 -8.14 -25.11
CA LYS A 94 -20.80 -7.74 -26.30
C LYS A 94 -20.64 -8.80 -27.37
N LEU A 95 -21.68 -9.12 -28.13
CA LEU A 95 -21.56 -10.07 -29.24
C LEU A 95 -21.05 -9.36 -30.50
N LYS A 96 -20.11 -9.98 -31.21
CA LYS A 96 -19.65 -9.54 -32.52
C LYS A 96 -20.00 -10.61 -33.57
N PRO A 97 -20.73 -10.26 -34.64
CA PRO A 97 -21.05 -11.21 -35.70
C PRO A 97 -19.79 -11.61 -36.47
N ARG A 98 -19.75 -12.86 -36.96
CA ARG A 98 -18.67 -13.46 -37.74
C ARG A 98 -19.24 -14.26 -38.91
N ALA A 99 -18.37 -14.65 -39.85
CA ALA A 99 -18.76 -15.44 -41.02
C ALA A 99 -19.47 -16.75 -40.63
N ARG A 100 -20.31 -17.26 -41.55
CA ARG A 100 -21.10 -18.49 -41.39
C ARG A 100 -22.08 -18.46 -40.20
N GLY A 101 -22.71 -17.31 -39.94
CA GLY A 101 -23.72 -17.16 -38.88
C GLY A 101 -23.19 -17.29 -37.45
N ARG A 102 -21.86 -17.28 -37.24
CA ARG A 102 -21.24 -17.42 -35.91
C ARG A 102 -21.23 -16.08 -35.17
N SER A 103 -21.31 -16.11 -33.84
CA SER A 103 -21.14 -14.93 -32.99
C SER A 103 -20.11 -15.20 -31.89
N TYR A 104 -19.17 -14.27 -31.70
CA TYR A 104 -18.15 -14.37 -30.64
C TYR A 104 -18.28 -13.23 -29.63
N PRO A 105 -18.06 -13.48 -28.32
CA PRO A 105 -18.13 -12.45 -27.31
C PRO A 105 -16.85 -11.59 -27.29
N LEU A 106 -17.01 -10.28 -27.50
CA LEU A 106 -16.03 -9.25 -27.18
C LEU A 106 -16.15 -8.87 -25.70
N LYS A 107 -15.02 -8.90 -24.98
CA LYS A 107 -14.94 -8.56 -23.56
C LYS A 107 -14.35 -7.16 -23.38
N ARG A 108 -15.04 -6.29 -22.62
CA ARG A 108 -14.53 -5.01 -22.14
C ARG A 108 -14.30 -5.12 -20.64
N SER A 109 -13.06 -5.40 -20.26
CA SER A 109 -12.65 -5.55 -18.86
C SER A 109 -12.51 -4.19 -18.19
N THR A 110 -12.84 -4.14 -16.90
CA THR A 110 -12.47 -3.05 -16.00
C THR A 110 -11.45 -3.55 -14.97
N CYS A 111 -10.86 -2.64 -14.21
CA CYS A 111 -10.01 -2.96 -13.07
C CYS A 111 -10.29 -2.08 -11.87
N HIS A 112 -9.89 -2.58 -10.71
CA HIS A 112 -9.83 -1.83 -9.46
C HIS A 112 -8.37 -1.71 -9.05
N ILE A 113 -7.92 -0.49 -8.79
CA ILE A 113 -6.53 -0.19 -8.42
C ILE A 113 -6.53 0.29 -6.98
N THR A 114 -5.66 -0.29 -6.16
CA THR A 114 -5.42 0.12 -4.77
C THR A 114 -3.97 0.55 -4.64
N ILE A 115 -3.74 1.78 -4.20
CA ILE A 115 -2.40 2.31 -3.92
C ILE A 115 -2.34 2.65 -2.44
N VAL A 116 -1.28 2.22 -1.77
CA VAL A 116 -1.00 2.49 -0.37
C VAL A 116 0.32 3.24 -0.27
N LEU A 117 0.30 4.36 0.43
CA LEU A 117 1.43 5.19 0.76
C LEU A 117 1.77 5.03 2.25
N GLU A 118 3.05 4.99 2.55
CA GLU A 118 3.61 4.99 3.90
C GLU A 118 4.58 6.16 4.07
N ASP A 119 4.58 6.76 5.26
CA ASP A 119 5.55 7.78 5.64
C ASP A 119 6.79 7.13 6.27
N ILE A 120 7.96 7.37 5.68
CA ILE A 120 9.24 6.81 6.15
C ILE A 120 9.70 7.47 7.45
N SER A 121 9.35 8.73 7.70
CA SER A 121 9.90 9.55 8.80
C SER A 121 9.71 8.92 10.18
N VAL A 122 8.61 8.18 10.34
CA VAL A 122 8.29 7.41 11.54
C VAL A 122 9.40 6.40 11.87
N TYR A 123 9.96 5.72 10.87
CA TYR A 123 11.00 4.71 11.08
C TYR A 123 12.36 5.30 11.42
N GLN A 124 12.68 6.49 10.93
CA GLN A 124 13.94 7.18 11.22
C GLN A 124 14.09 7.44 12.72
N GLN A 125 13.02 7.95 13.36
CA GLN A 125 12.99 8.24 14.79
C GLN A 125 13.23 6.98 15.65
N TYR A 126 12.59 5.85 15.32
CA TYR A 126 12.79 4.60 16.07
C TYR A 126 14.19 4.02 15.87
N LYS A 127 14.76 4.11 14.66
CA LYS A 127 16.13 3.63 14.38
C LYS A 127 17.18 4.44 15.13
N GLU A 128 17.06 5.76 15.16
CA GLU A 128 17.93 6.64 15.94
C GLU A 128 17.87 6.31 17.43
N TYR A 129 16.66 6.11 17.96
CA TYR A 129 16.47 5.71 19.36
C TYR A 129 17.08 4.33 19.68
N LEU A 130 16.86 3.32 18.84
CA LEU A 130 17.47 1.99 18.98
C LEU A 130 18.99 2.01 18.88
N MET A 131 19.54 2.87 18.02
CA MET A 131 20.98 3.07 17.86
C MET A 131 21.59 3.76 19.07
N TYR A 132 20.88 4.73 19.66
CA TYR A 132 21.27 5.38 20.91
C TYR A 132 21.30 4.43 22.12
N LEU A 133 20.39 3.43 22.17
CA LEU A 133 20.36 2.40 23.23
C LEU A 133 21.45 1.32 23.06
N LYS A 134 21.94 1.09 21.83
CA LYS A 134 23.03 0.16 21.50
C LYS A 134 24.42 0.77 21.76
N LYS A 135 24.69 1.27 22.97
CA LYS A 135 26.06 1.72 23.32
C LYS A 135 26.99 0.49 23.45
N PRO A 136 28.19 0.48 22.81
CA PRO A 136 29.14 -0.60 22.97
C PRO A 136 29.76 -0.53 24.37
N GLY A 137 29.35 -1.46 25.22
CA GLY A 137 29.84 -1.58 26.58
C GLY A 137 29.30 -2.82 27.27
N CYS A 138 29.51 -4.00 26.67
CA CYS A 138 29.58 -5.27 27.40
C CYS A 138 30.22 -6.34 26.50
N SER A 139 31.25 -6.96 27.06
CA SER A 139 32.06 -8.06 26.53
C SER A 139 31.23 -9.34 26.32
N ASN A 140 31.74 -10.17 25.41
CA ASN A 140 31.25 -11.49 25.03
C ASN A 140 30.65 -12.30 26.19
N GLY A 141 29.38 -12.65 26.05
CA GLY A 141 28.71 -13.70 26.82
C GLY A 141 27.51 -14.19 26.02
N ASN A 142 27.53 -15.45 25.58
CA ASN A 142 26.43 -16.08 24.88
C ASN A 142 25.15 -15.99 25.73
N ILE A 143 24.11 -15.34 25.21
CA ILE A 143 22.77 -15.43 25.79
C ILE A 143 21.80 -15.75 24.66
N ASN A 144 21.34 -16.99 24.63
CA ASN A 144 20.21 -17.41 23.82
C ASN A 144 18.98 -16.62 24.28
N LEU A 145 18.61 -15.55 23.57
CA LEU A 145 17.37 -14.84 23.82
C LEU A 145 16.21 -15.61 23.18
N THR A 146 15.51 -16.40 23.99
CA THR A 146 14.11 -16.74 23.75
C THR A 146 13.26 -15.50 24.05
N CYS A 147 12.75 -14.86 23.01
CA CYS A 147 11.78 -13.77 23.12
C CYS A 147 10.37 -14.34 23.21
N TYR A 148 9.72 -14.20 24.38
CA TYR A 148 8.28 -14.34 24.52
C TYR A 148 7.69 -13.00 24.97
N ASP A 149 6.61 -12.64 24.28
CA ASP A 149 5.82 -11.41 24.37
C ASP A 149 5.36 -11.06 25.78
N THR A 150 5.51 -9.80 26.17
CA THR A 150 4.74 -9.22 27.29
C THR A 150 3.84 -8.11 26.78
N TYR A 151 2.58 -8.46 26.50
CA TYR A 151 1.45 -7.53 26.50
C TYR A 151 0.57 -7.83 27.71
N THR A 152 0.66 -7.03 28.77
CA THR A 152 -0.37 -6.96 29.80
C THR A 152 -0.56 -5.51 30.20
N TYR A 153 -1.59 -4.88 29.60
CA TYR A 153 -2.14 -3.63 30.06
C TYR A 153 -2.72 -3.80 31.46
N SER A 154 -2.32 -2.91 32.35
CA SER A 154 -2.90 -2.66 33.67
C SER A 154 -4.41 -2.41 33.54
N SER A 155 -5.23 -3.41 33.82
CA SER A 155 -6.57 -3.21 34.36
C SER A 155 -6.43 -3.02 35.87
N GLY A 156 -6.82 -1.84 36.34
CA GLY A 156 -6.60 -1.40 37.71
C GLY A 156 -7.44 -2.07 38.78
N GLY A 157 -7.34 -1.50 39.98
CA GLY A 157 -8.26 -1.74 41.09
C GLY A 157 -7.60 -2.41 42.30
N LEU A 158 -6.93 -1.59 43.10
CA LEU A 158 -6.54 -1.84 44.48
C LEU A 158 -7.81 -2.04 45.33
N TRP A 159 -8.02 -3.21 45.93
CA TRP A 159 -8.93 -3.38 47.07
C TRP A 159 -8.20 -4.10 48.19
N ASP A 160 -8.28 -3.46 49.35
CA ASP A 160 -7.43 -3.60 50.53
C ASP A 160 -7.85 -4.75 51.46
N LYS A 161 -6.93 -5.15 52.34
CA LYS A 161 -7.03 -6.25 53.30
C LYS A 161 -8.11 -6.04 54.38
N LYS A 162 -8.87 -7.09 54.71
CA LYS A 162 -8.92 -7.73 56.05
C LYS A 162 -9.69 -9.04 56.02
#